data_AF-A0A1I7UMM9-F1
#
_entry.id   AF-A0A1I7UMM9-F1
#
_cell.length_a   1.000
_cell.length_b   1.000
_cell.length_c   1.000
_cell.angle_alpha   90.00
_cell.angle_beta   90.00
_cell.angle_gamma   90.00
#
_symmetry.space_group_name_H-M   'P 1'
#
loop_
_entity.id
_entity.type
_entity.pdbx_description
1 polymer ?
#
loop_
_entity_poly.entity_id
_entity_poly.type
_entity_poly.pdbx_seq_one_letter_code
_entity_poly.pdbx_strand_id
1 'polypeptide(L)'
;MMTNFEDVDRRNERTDEEKLKLIYKKRYKLVDQKYQQMNDSLKSKRKYMFNRGRLSNYGSMKFNKYKWWFGTELLHGNRIDYEHLPTIYISDAPQIAGLRDVKTDDMLAGNVEAYYIWLEQNRNCKSIIMLTKYGELTNGGFHSAEYFPQAVGEVKDFDYFNVTCNSLAVLIDGDIEQRVLRIRFKGKEQFLVTHYYCTFWLQGLAPSRIEPIIYLGGIVLGSNNTFWIHSSNGTGRAPTFVYSLHLAQETAAGRNINHKRSLEKLREMRANSIENEIQYTSAFSSANMMVFRGHNPELTEPMRTNYQRMMNAHNGLFVEFYRTSENHASHTEESARGAGSIVDIVHNPNIGPPRPPIPHPQIRPQN
;
A
#
# COMPACT_ATOMS: atom_id res chain seq x y z
N MET A 1 19.62 -60.27 7.74
CA MET A 1 20.04 -59.01 8.40
C MET A 1 19.12 -57.90 7.90
N MET A 2 17.98 -57.70 8.56
CA MET A 2 17.14 -56.52 8.40
C MET A 2 17.64 -55.48 9.40
N THR A 3 18.29 -54.43 8.93
CA THR A 3 18.69 -53.30 9.77
C THR A 3 17.58 -52.26 9.79
N ASN A 4 17.10 -51.98 11.00
CA ASN A 4 16.03 -51.07 11.38
C ASN A 4 16.07 -49.71 10.66
N PHE A 5 14.93 -49.38 10.04
CA PHE A 5 14.58 -48.03 9.56
C PHE A 5 13.90 -47.17 10.66
N GLU A 6 13.94 -47.59 11.92
CA GLU A 6 13.18 -46.95 13.01
C GLU A 6 13.96 -45.92 13.85
N ASP A 7 15.24 -45.66 13.57
CA ASP A 7 16.08 -44.79 14.43
C ASP A 7 16.53 -43.45 13.83
N VAL A 8 15.94 -43.03 12.71
CA VAL A 8 16.22 -41.69 12.13
C VAL A 8 15.07 -40.70 12.28
N ASP A 9 13.87 -41.13 12.69
CA ASP A 9 12.66 -40.28 12.65
C ASP A 9 12.26 -39.61 13.97
N ARG A 10 13.15 -39.62 14.99
CA ARG A 10 12.90 -38.93 16.29
C ARG A 10 13.62 -37.59 16.47
N ARG A 11 14.33 -37.09 15.46
CA ARG A 11 15.07 -35.81 15.51
C ARG A 11 14.64 -34.85 14.40
N ASN A 12 13.40 -34.36 14.48
CA ASN A 12 12.92 -33.07 13.94
C ASN A 12 11.40 -33.09 13.69
N GLU A 13 10.59 -33.43 14.70
CA GLU A 13 9.17 -33.06 14.61
C GLU A 13 9.07 -31.54 14.72
N ARG A 14 9.09 -30.88 13.56
CA ARG A 14 8.80 -29.45 13.47
C ARG A 14 7.46 -29.19 14.13
N THR A 15 7.41 -28.16 14.96
CA THR A 15 6.15 -27.68 15.54
C THR A 15 5.15 -27.34 14.42
N ASP A 16 3.85 -27.41 14.72
CA ASP A 16 2.80 -27.00 13.78
C ASP A 16 3.02 -25.56 13.28
N GLU A 17 3.60 -24.70 14.12
CA GLU A 17 4.01 -23.35 13.78
C GLU A 17 5.08 -23.32 12.69
N GLU A 18 6.17 -24.06 12.87
CA GLU A 18 7.27 -24.14 11.88
C GLU A 18 6.81 -24.74 10.55
N LYS A 19 5.88 -25.71 10.61
CA LYS A 19 5.23 -26.26 9.41
C LYS A 19 4.42 -25.17 8.68
N LEU A 20 3.62 -24.37 9.39
CA LEU A 20 2.85 -23.26 8.82
C LEU A 20 3.75 -22.18 8.21
N LYS A 21 4.82 -21.77 8.90
CA LYS A 21 5.80 -20.81 8.38
C LYS A 21 6.40 -21.28 7.06
N LEU A 22 6.80 -22.56 6.99
CA LEU A 22 7.37 -23.15 5.79
C LEU A 22 6.36 -23.16 4.63
N ILE A 23 5.08 -23.46 4.90
CA ILE A 23 4.02 -23.45 3.91
C ILE A 23 3.85 -22.05 3.32
N TYR A 24 3.79 -21.01 4.14
CA TYR A 24 3.65 -19.62 3.65
C TYR A 24 4.85 -19.20 2.80
N LYS A 25 6.08 -19.43 3.28
CA LYS A 25 7.31 -19.13 2.53
C LYS A 25 7.35 -19.86 1.19
N LYS A 26 7.04 -21.16 1.16
CA LYS A 26 7.04 -21.97 -0.07
C LYS A 26 5.98 -21.47 -1.06
N ARG A 27 4.74 -21.22 -0.61
CA ARG A 27 3.65 -20.73 -1.47
C ARG A 27 3.97 -19.38 -2.08
N TYR A 28 4.52 -18.45 -1.30
CA TYR A 28 4.95 -17.14 -1.81
C TYR A 28 6.04 -17.26 -2.88
N LYS A 29 7.13 -18.00 -2.59
CA LYS A 29 8.27 -18.18 -3.52
C LYS A 29 7.86 -18.79 -4.86
N LEU A 30 6.92 -19.74 -4.86
CA LEU A 30 6.41 -20.36 -6.09
C LEU A 30 5.72 -19.36 -7.03
N VAL A 31 5.02 -18.37 -6.48
CA VAL A 31 4.38 -17.31 -7.28
C VAL A 31 5.42 -16.29 -7.74
N ASP A 32 6.40 -15.98 -6.90
CA ASP A 32 7.41 -14.97 -7.20
C ASP A 32 8.32 -15.35 -8.36
N GLN A 33 8.81 -16.59 -8.38
CA GLN A 33 9.70 -17.09 -9.45
C GLN A 33 9.09 -16.98 -10.85
N LYS A 34 7.81 -17.31 -11.00
CA LYS A 34 7.09 -17.21 -12.29
C LYS A 34 6.94 -15.75 -12.74
N TYR A 35 6.68 -14.84 -11.79
CA TYR A 35 6.37 -13.45 -12.12
C TYR A 35 7.61 -12.62 -12.49
N GLN A 36 8.79 -12.99 -11.98
CA GLN A 36 10.04 -12.35 -12.40
C GLN A 36 10.34 -12.54 -13.90
N GLN A 37 9.81 -13.59 -14.54
CA GLN A 37 10.07 -13.93 -15.94
C GLN A 37 9.22 -13.13 -16.97
N MET A 38 8.09 -12.54 -16.58
CA MET A 38 7.08 -11.97 -17.53
C MET A 38 7.34 -10.51 -18.01
N ASN A 39 8.56 -9.99 -17.88
CA ASN A 39 8.68 -8.62 -17.37
C ASN A 39 9.50 -7.61 -18.22
N ASP A 40 9.16 -7.41 -19.51
CA ASP A 40 9.72 -6.45 -20.51
C ASP A 40 9.15 -4.99 -20.70
N SER A 41 7.83 -4.86 -20.85
CA SER A 41 7.29 -4.04 -21.97
C SER A 41 6.80 -2.62 -21.68
N LEU A 42 6.76 -2.15 -20.42
CA LEU A 42 6.14 -0.85 -20.07
C LEU A 42 7.09 0.17 -19.42
N LYS A 43 8.41 -0.03 -19.59
CA LYS A 43 9.45 0.85 -19.05
C LYS A 43 9.37 2.31 -19.56
N SER A 44 8.64 2.63 -20.63
CA SER A 44 8.69 3.95 -21.29
C SER A 44 7.75 5.03 -20.74
N LYS A 45 6.89 4.77 -19.75
CA LYS A 45 5.88 5.74 -19.26
C LYS A 45 6.09 6.20 -17.80
N ARG A 46 7.24 6.82 -17.51
CA ARG A 46 7.81 6.97 -16.13
C ARG A 46 7.63 8.30 -15.39
N LYS A 47 7.08 9.35 -16.01
CA LYS A 47 7.20 10.73 -15.49
C LYS A 47 6.54 11.02 -14.12
N TYR A 48 5.59 10.20 -13.66
CA TYR A 48 4.83 10.43 -12.40
C TYR A 48 4.77 9.21 -11.48
N MET A 49 5.77 8.32 -11.55
CA MET A 49 5.80 7.09 -10.76
C MET A 49 6.91 7.18 -9.71
N PHE A 50 6.57 7.10 -8.42
CA PHE A 50 7.57 7.11 -7.33
C PHE A 50 8.46 5.85 -7.40
N ASN A 51 7.84 4.74 -7.74
CA ASN A 51 8.52 3.48 -7.96
C ASN A 51 8.30 3.13 -9.43
N ARG A 52 9.36 2.71 -10.14
CA ARG A 52 9.24 2.16 -11.51
C ARG A 52 8.49 0.81 -11.56
N GLY A 53 7.64 0.55 -10.56
CA GLY A 53 6.70 -0.54 -10.49
C GLY A 53 5.82 -0.54 -11.74
N ARG A 54 5.65 -1.74 -12.30
CA ARG A 54 4.98 -1.92 -13.59
C ARG A 54 3.50 -1.62 -13.41
N LEU A 55 2.92 -0.88 -14.35
CA LEU A 55 1.47 -0.84 -14.49
C LEU A 55 1.02 -2.09 -15.23
N SER A 56 -0.07 -2.70 -14.78
CA SER A 56 -0.78 -3.61 -15.66
C SER A 56 -1.54 -2.79 -16.72
N ASN A 57 -1.63 -3.33 -17.94
CA ASN A 57 -2.56 -2.81 -18.95
C ASN A 57 -4.01 -3.09 -18.54
N TYR A 58 -4.24 -4.08 -17.68
CA TYR A 58 -5.56 -4.38 -17.14
C TYR A 58 -5.99 -3.28 -16.15
N GLY A 59 -7.15 -2.70 -16.38
CA GLY A 59 -7.78 -1.78 -15.42
C GLY A 59 -6.97 -0.53 -15.07
N SER A 60 -6.00 -0.10 -15.90
CA SER A 60 -5.17 1.07 -15.58
C SER A 60 -6.05 2.30 -15.28
N MET A 61 -5.69 3.04 -14.24
CA MET A 61 -6.37 4.30 -13.91
C MET A 61 -6.02 5.34 -14.98
N LYS A 62 -7.05 5.85 -15.66
CA LYS A 62 -6.91 6.85 -16.72
C LYS A 62 -7.73 8.08 -16.40
N PHE A 63 -7.26 9.22 -16.86
CA PHE A 63 -8.02 10.46 -16.87
C PHE A 63 -8.23 10.95 -18.30
N ASN A 64 -9.43 11.44 -18.58
CA ASN A 64 -9.81 11.89 -19.92
C ASN A 64 -9.34 13.33 -20.13
N LYS A 65 -8.75 13.63 -21.30
CA LYS A 65 -8.48 14.99 -21.80
C LYS A 65 -7.36 15.81 -21.10
N TYR A 66 -6.61 15.23 -20.17
CA TYR A 66 -5.52 15.93 -19.46
C TYR A 66 -4.11 15.47 -19.86
N LYS A 67 -3.97 14.76 -20.99
CA LYS A 67 -2.67 14.32 -21.52
C LYS A 67 -1.71 15.47 -21.77
N TRP A 68 -2.19 16.62 -22.21
CA TRP A 68 -1.33 17.78 -22.49
C TRP A 68 -0.76 18.40 -21.21
N TRP A 69 -1.49 18.34 -20.11
CA TRP A 69 -1.07 18.89 -18.82
C TRP A 69 -0.07 17.95 -18.13
N PHE A 70 -0.40 16.66 -18.06
CA PHE A 70 0.47 15.68 -17.40
C PHE A 70 1.46 15.01 -18.38
N GLY A 71 1.40 15.19 -19.70
CA GLY A 71 2.21 14.42 -20.65
C GLY A 71 1.88 12.91 -20.71
N THR A 72 0.88 12.45 -19.96
CA THR A 72 0.35 11.08 -19.93
C THR A 72 -1.14 11.13 -19.62
N GLU A 73 -1.89 10.09 -19.96
CA GLU A 73 -3.31 9.91 -19.57
C GLU A 73 -3.46 8.97 -18.37
N LEU A 74 -2.34 8.47 -17.85
CA LEU A 74 -2.31 7.44 -16.83
C LEU A 74 -2.05 8.06 -15.46
N LEU A 75 -2.88 7.68 -14.50
CA LEU A 75 -2.54 7.74 -13.09
C LEU A 75 -1.90 6.40 -12.70
N HIS A 76 -0.89 6.38 -11.83
CA HIS A 76 -0.18 5.15 -11.49
C HIS A 76 -0.99 4.23 -10.57
N GLY A 77 -2.00 3.59 -11.14
CA GLY A 77 -2.87 2.68 -10.43
C GLY A 77 -3.64 1.76 -11.35
N ASN A 78 -4.24 0.74 -10.76
CA ASN A 78 -5.02 -0.28 -11.44
C ASN A 78 -6.31 -0.56 -10.65
N ARG A 79 -7.39 -0.82 -11.39
CA ARG A 79 -8.61 -1.42 -10.88
C ARG A 79 -8.34 -2.89 -10.53
N ILE A 80 -8.91 -3.32 -9.41
CA ILE A 80 -8.86 -4.70 -8.91
C ILE A 80 -10.27 -5.28 -8.97
N ASP A 81 -10.42 -6.35 -9.74
CA ASP A 81 -11.69 -7.01 -10.03
C ASP A 81 -11.72 -8.44 -9.47
N TYR A 82 -11.92 -8.52 -8.16
CA TYR A 82 -12.41 -9.73 -7.51
C TYR A 82 -13.93 -9.72 -7.51
N GLU A 83 -14.55 -10.84 -7.92
CA GLU A 83 -15.98 -10.95 -8.19
C GLU A 83 -16.88 -10.54 -7.00
N HIS A 84 -16.42 -10.80 -5.77
CA HIS A 84 -17.18 -10.59 -4.53
C HIS A 84 -16.77 -9.32 -3.77
N LEU A 85 -15.88 -8.50 -4.36
CA LEU A 85 -15.48 -7.23 -3.78
C LEU A 85 -16.15 -6.06 -4.49
N PRO A 86 -16.40 -4.94 -3.80
CA PRO A 86 -16.75 -3.71 -4.49
C PRO A 86 -15.63 -3.29 -5.45
N THR A 87 -15.93 -2.33 -6.33
CA THR A 87 -14.92 -1.78 -7.23
C THR A 87 -13.82 -1.12 -6.41
N ILE A 88 -12.60 -1.64 -6.51
CA ILE A 88 -11.41 -1.13 -5.80
C ILE A 88 -10.37 -0.67 -6.81
N TYR A 89 -9.80 0.50 -6.59
CA TYR A 89 -8.62 1.00 -7.29
C TYR A 89 -7.42 1.01 -6.34
N ILE A 90 -6.28 0.51 -6.81
CA ILE A 90 -5.00 0.58 -6.09
C ILE A 90 -4.03 1.48 -6.85
N SER A 91 -3.42 2.45 -6.17
CA SER A 91 -2.37 3.31 -6.75
C SER A 91 -1.14 3.44 -5.84
N ASP A 92 -0.07 4.05 -6.38
CA ASP A 92 0.98 4.64 -5.55
C ASP A 92 0.44 5.83 -4.72
N ALA A 93 1.28 6.46 -3.92
CA ALA A 93 0.88 7.62 -3.15
C ALA A 93 0.98 8.92 -3.99
N PRO A 94 0.13 9.92 -3.71
CA PRO A 94 0.30 11.27 -4.26
C PRO A 94 1.66 11.85 -3.86
N GLN A 95 2.28 12.66 -4.71
CA GLN A 95 3.63 13.20 -4.55
C GLN A 95 3.65 14.71 -4.80
N ILE A 96 4.50 15.42 -4.05
CA ILE A 96 4.78 16.84 -4.26
C ILE A 96 5.93 16.96 -5.28
N ALA A 97 5.83 17.96 -6.15
CA ALA A 97 6.88 18.24 -7.13
C ALA A 97 8.19 18.69 -6.46
N GLY A 98 9.32 18.43 -7.12
CA GLY A 98 10.61 19.00 -6.74
C GLY A 98 11.39 18.22 -5.68
N LEU A 99 10.93 17.02 -5.31
CA LEU A 99 11.71 16.06 -4.54
C LEU A 99 12.67 15.30 -5.46
N ARG A 100 13.91 15.06 -5.02
CA ARG A 100 14.90 14.30 -5.80
C ARG A 100 14.67 12.79 -5.65
N ASP A 101 14.55 12.07 -6.76
CA ASP A 101 14.57 10.60 -6.79
C ASP A 101 15.99 10.12 -6.53
N VAL A 102 16.23 9.48 -5.38
CA VAL A 102 17.56 9.00 -4.99
C VAL A 102 18.10 7.90 -5.92
N LYS A 103 17.25 7.23 -6.70
CA LYS A 103 17.68 6.19 -7.64
C LYS A 103 18.08 6.74 -9.00
N THR A 104 17.58 7.90 -9.41
CA THR A 104 17.80 8.44 -10.76
C THR A 104 18.42 9.82 -10.78
N ASP A 105 18.48 10.49 -9.64
CA ASP A 105 18.94 11.86 -9.46
C ASP A 105 18.05 12.95 -10.10
N ASP A 106 16.87 12.55 -10.60
CA ASP A 106 15.89 13.44 -11.24
C ASP A 106 14.95 14.10 -10.22
N MET A 107 14.34 15.23 -10.60
CA MET A 107 13.26 15.83 -9.82
C MET A 107 11.92 15.14 -10.13
N LEU A 108 11.25 14.65 -9.09
CA LEU A 108 9.91 14.07 -9.17
C LEU A 108 8.90 15.14 -9.59
N ALA A 109 8.04 14.79 -10.54
CA ALA A 109 6.90 15.60 -10.91
C ALA A 109 5.77 15.40 -9.89
N GLY A 110 5.19 16.50 -9.41
CA GLY A 110 4.02 16.44 -8.54
C GLY A 110 2.83 15.85 -9.28
N ASN A 111 2.03 15.05 -8.58
CA ASN A 111 0.86 14.38 -9.18
C ASN A 111 -0.42 14.54 -8.35
N VAL A 112 -0.41 15.33 -7.28
CA VAL A 112 -1.59 15.56 -6.42
C VAL A 112 -2.81 16.03 -7.23
N GLU A 113 -2.61 16.91 -8.20
CA GLU A 113 -3.66 17.39 -9.08
C GLU A 113 -4.26 16.26 -9.94
N ALA A 114 -3.41 15.36 -10.46
CA ALA A 114 -3.86 14.21 -11.23
C ALA A 114 -4.72 13.26 -10.38
N TYR A 115 -4.39 13.12 -9.10
CA TYR A 115 -5.16 12.33 -8.13
C TYR A 115 -6.58 12.89 -7.94
N TYR A 116 -6.70 14.20 -7.69
CA TYR A 116 -8.01 14.83 -7.52
C TYR A 116 -8.81 14.94 -8.81
N ILE A 117 -8.16 15.16 -9.95
CA ILE A 117 -8.82 15.13 -11.27
C ILE A 117 -9.41 13.74 -11.53
N TRP A 118 -8.68 12.68 -11.19
CA TRP A 118 -9.18 11.33 -11.33
C TRP A 118 -10.44 11.10 -10.47
N LEU A 119 -10.43 11.56 -9.20
CA LEU A 119 -11.63 11.52 -8.34
C LEU A 119 -12.81 12.30 -8.91
N GLU A 120 -12.55 13.48 -9.47
CA GLU A 120 -13.59 14.32 -10.08
C GLU A 120 -14.25 13.64 -11.28
N GLN A 121 -13.47 12.90 -12.08
CA GLN A 121 -13.96 12.11 -13.21
C GLN A 121 -14.61 10.78 -12.78
N ASN A 122 -14.37 10.34 -11.55
CA ASN A 122 -14.86 9.08 -10.99
C ASN A 122 -15.61 9.33 -9.68
N ARG A 123 -16.65 10.19 -9.72
CA ARG A 123 -17.43 10.61 -8.52
C ARG A 123 -18.16 9.47 -7.80
N ASN A 124 -18.22 8.28 -8.39
CA ASN A 124 -18.68 7.05 -7.72
C ASN A 124 -17.66 6.51 -6.71
N CYS A 125 -16.39 6.92 -6.78
CA CYS A 125 -15.40 6.71 -5.75
C CYS A 125 -15.73 7.58 -4.54
N LYS A 126 -16.29 6.96 -3.49
CA LYS A 126 -16.77 7.66 -2.29
C LYS A 126 -15.78 7.64 -1.14
N SER A 127 -14.75 6.80 -1.23
CA SER A 127 -13.85 6.56 -0.11
C SER A 127 -12.41 6.36 -0.57
N ILE A 128 -11.48 6.99 0.15
CA ILE A 128 -10.05 6.81 0.01
C ILE A 128 -9.52 6.14 1.29
N ILE A 129 -8.74 5.08 1.15
CA ILE A 129 -8.03 4.45 2.26
C ILE A 129 -6.52 4.64 2.01
N MET A 130 -5.90 5.46 2.85
CA MET A 130 -4.47 5.78 2.81
C MET A 130 -3.73 4.94 3.85
N LEU A 131 -3.01 3.91 3.40
CA LEU A 131 -2.28 2.97 4.25
C LEU A 131 -0.80 3.32 4.41
N THR A 132 -0.45 4.59 4.35
CA THR A 132 0.92 5.10 4.51
C THR A 132 0.89 6.44 5.22
N LYS A 133 1.95 6.79 5.96
CA LYS A 133 2.06 8.12 6.54
C LYS A 133 2.51 9.12 5.47
N TYR A 134 1.95 10.33 5.47
CA TYR A 134 2.56 11.41 4.71
C TYR A 134 3.94 11.70 5.30
N GLY A 135 4.91 11.95 4.43
CA GLY A 135 6.32 12.09 4.83
C GLY A 135 6.98 10.86 5.44
N GLU A 136 6.38 9.66 5.32
CA GLU A 136 7.10 8.42 5.59
C GLU A 136 8.35 8.38 4.70
N LEU A 137 9.53 8.24 5.32
CA LEU A 137 10.82 8.08 4.65
C LEU A 137 11.23 6.61 4.73
N THR A 138 11.41 5.94 3.60
CA THR A 138 12.05 4.61 3.58
C THR A 138 12.91 4.46 2.32
N ASN A 139 14.06 3.80 2.45
CA ASN A 139 14.98 3.43 1.37
C ASN A 139 15.18 4.53 0.29
N GLY A 140 15.54 5.73 0.74
CA GLY A 140 15.97 6.82 -0.15
C GLY A 140 14.84 7.67 -0.74
N GLY A 141 13.74 7.95 -0.04
CA GLY A 141 12.82 8.99 -0.52
C GLY A 141 11.57 9.18 0.30
N PHE A 142 10.90 10.31 0.04
CA PHE A 142 9.62 10.74 0.62
C PHE A 142 8.47 10.17 -0.20
N HIS A 143 7.59 9.36 0.42
CA HIS A 143 6.65 8.52 -0.33
C HIS A 143 5.30 9.18 -0.62
N SER A 144 4.68 9.84 0.36
CA SER A 144 3.35 10.45 0.21
C SER A 144 3.36 11.93 0.57
N ALA A 145 2.91 12.75 -0.37
CA ALA A 145 2.51 14.13 -0.15
C ALA A 145 1.46 14.22 0.97
N GLU A 146 1.48 15.33 1.69
CA GLU A 146 0.31 15.77 2.42
C GLU A 146 -0.63 16.47 1.43
N TYR A 147 -1.59 15.72 0.89
CA TYR A 147 -2.47 16.18 -0.19
C TYR A 147 -3.88 16.55 0.29
N PHE A 148 -4.12 16.56 1.60
CA PHE A 148 -5.41 16.82 2.24
C PHE A 148 -5.24 17.77 3.43
N PRO A 149 -6.30 18.51 3.84
CA PRO A 149 -6.33 19.31 5.06
C PRO A 149 -6.37 18.44 6.33
N GLN A 150 -5.66 18.86 7.38
CA GLN A 150 -5.51 18.08 8.62
C GLN A 150 -6.65 18.31 9.62
N ALA A 151 -7.14 19.55 9.74
CA ALA A 151 -8.12 19.95 10.74
C ALA A 151 -9.48 20.33 10.14
N VAL A 152 -10.56 20.20 10.93
CA VAL A 152 -11.91 20.61 10.51
C VAL A 152 -11.94 22.10 10.18
N GLY A 153 -12.53 22.45 9.04
CA GLY A 153 -12.60 23.81 8.53
C GLY A 153 -11.36 24.27 7.76
N GLU A 154 -10.25 23.54 7.86
CA GLU A 154 -9.03 23.83 7.10
C GLU A 154 -9.29 23.60 5.60
N VAL A 155 -8.72 24.50 4.79
CA VAL A 155 -8.78 24.47 3.33
C VAL A 155 -7.36 24.34 2.80
N LYS A 156 -7.16 23.35 1.93
CA LYS A 156 -5.94 23.21 1.13
C LYS A 156 -6.25 23.64 -0.29
N ASP A 157 -5.65 24.76 -0.70
CA ASP A 157 -5.83 25.34 -2.03
C ASP A 157 -4.81 24.77 -3.02
N PHE A 158 -5.30 24.43 -4.20
CA PHE A 158 -4.54 24.08 -5.39
C PHE A 158 -4.98 25.02 -6.52
N ASP A 159 -4.19 25.14 -7.58
CA ASP A 159 -4.42 26.13 -8.63
C ASP A 159 -5.85 26.12 -9.22
N TYR A 160 -6.48 24.95 -9.31
CA TYR A 160 -7.77 24.75 -9.98
C TYR A 160 -8.90 24.23 -9.08
N PHE A 161 -8.59 23.89 -7.84
CA PHE A 161 -9.56 23.34 -6.89
C PHE A 161 -9.11 23.57 -5.46
N ASN A 162 -10.03 23.46 -4.53
CA ASN A 162 -9.70 23.40 -3.11
C ASN A 162 -10.33 22.18 -2.45
N VAL A 163 -9.70 21.78 -1.34
CA VAL A 163 -10.11 20.65 -0.53
C VAL A 163 -10.36 21.17 0.88
N THR A 164 -11.60 21.13 1.35
CA THR A 164 -11.97 21.49 2.72
C THR A 164 -12.17 20.23 3.55
N CYS A 165 -11.68 20.21 4.80
CA CYS A 165 -12.07 19.19 5.77
C CYS A 165 -13.40 19.58 6.41
N ASN A 166 -14.48 18.85 6.14
CA ASN A 166 -15.79 19.15 6.74
C ASN A 166 -15.95 18.52 8.12
N SER A 167 -15.37 17.34 8.34
CA SER A 167 -15.40 16.64 9.63
C SER A 167 -14.18 15.76 9.76
N LEU A 168 -13.79 15.51 11.01
CA LEU A 168 -12.70 14.61 11.39
C LEU A 168 -13.17 13.78 12.59
N ALA A 169 -12.94 12.47 12.52
CA ALA A 169 -13.15 11.53 13.61
C ALA A 169 -11.88 10.70 13.81
N VAL A 170 -11.49 10.50 15.06
CA VAL A 170 -10.39 9.62 15.45
C VAL A 170 -11.00 8.29 15.88
N LEU A 171 -10.53 7.20 15.28
CA LEU A 171 -11.09 5.86 15.40
C LEU A 171 -9.99 4.87 15.82
N ILE A 172 -10.40 3.79 16.48
CA ILE A 172 -9.52 2.68 16.88
C ILE A 172 -8.27 3.21 17.60
N ASP A 173 -8.48 3.90 18.72
CA ASP A 173 -7.43 4.44 19.59
C ASP A 173 -6.39 5.33 18.89
N GLY A 174 -6.76 6.00 17.79
CA GLY A 174 -5.85 6.88 17.04
C GLY A 174 -5.18 6.25 15.83
N ASP A 175 -5.42 4.98 15.55
CA ASP A 175 -4.82 4.30 14.39
C ASP A 175 -5.42 4.74 13.05
N ILE A 176 -6.67 5.21 13.08
CA ILE A 176 -7.40 5.68 11.91
C ILE A 176 -7.98 7.06 12.18
N GLU A 177 -7.69 8.00 11.28
CA GLU A 177 -8.37 9.27 11.22
C GLU A 177 -9.29 9.29 10.00
N GLN A 178 -10.60 9.41 10.24
CA GLN A 178 -11.61 9.50 9.20
C GLN A 178 -11.99 10.95 8.97
N ARG A 179 -11.83 11.43 7.74
CA ARG A 179 -12.24 12.77 7.30
C ARG A 179 -13.36 12.70 6.28
N VAL A 180 -14.25 13.69 6.30
CA VAL A 180 -15.10 13.97 5.12
C VAL A 180 -14.51 15.18 4.42
N LEU A 181 -13.96 14.95 3.24
CA LEU A 181 -13.36 15.98 2.40
C LEU A 181 -14.39 16.51 1.42
N ARG A 182 -14.49 17.84 1.32
CA ARG A 182 -15.27 18.55 0.31
C ARG A 182 -14.33 19.11 -0.74
N ILE A 183 -14.46 18.62 -1.97
CA ILE A 183 -13.63 19.02 -3.09
C ILE A 183 -14.43 19.93 -4.01
N ARG A 184 -13.88 21.10 -4.35
CA ARG A 184 -14.50 22.06 -5.26
C ARG A 184 -13.52 22.48 -6.35
N PHE A 185 -13.79 22.07 -7.58
CA PHE A 185 -13.10 22.57 -8.77
C PHE A 185 -13.72 23.88 -9.23
N LYS A 186 -12.90 24.80 -9.76
CA LYS A 186 -13.39 26.07 -10.34
C LYS A 186 -14.43 25.79 -11.43
N GLY A 187 -15.61 26.39 -11.29
CA GLY A 187 -16.71 26.26 -12.25
C GLY A 187 -17.40 24.88 -12.28
N LYS A 188 -17.15 24.00 -11.32
CA LYS A 188 -17.80 22.69 -11.22
C LYS A 188 -18.53 22.53 -9.90
N GLU A 189 -19.53 21.64 -9.89
CA GLU A 189 -20.20 21.22 -8.67
C GLU A 189 -19.20 20.54 -7.72
N GLN A 190 -19.29 20.89 -6.43
CA GLN A 190 -18.52 20.26 -5.38
C GLN A 190 -18.96 18.81 -5.14
N PHE A 191 -18.08 17.99 -4.59
CA PHE A 191 -18.41 16.62 -4.19
C PHE A 191 -17.71 16.25 -2.87
N LEU A 192 -18.22 15.21 -2.22
CA LEU A 192 -17.69 14.71 -0.95
C LEU A 192 -16.99 13.36 -1.15
N VAL A 193 -15.88 13.18 -0.43
CA VAL A 193 -15.15 11.91 -0.33
C VAL A 193 -14.79 11.66 1.12
N THR A 194 -15.00 10.43 1.60
CA THR A 194 -14.51 10.01 2.92
C THR A 194 -13.06 9.56 2.79
N HIS A 195 -12.17 10.07 3.63
CA HIS A 195 -10.74 9.75 3.61
C HIS A 195 -10.35 9.09 4.93
N TYR A 196 -9.83 7.88 4.86
CA TYR A 196 -9.31 7.12 6.00
C TYR A 196 -7.79 7.18 5.97
N TYR A 197 -7.21 7.99 6.86
CA TYR A 197 -5.77 8.09 7.05
C TYR A 197 -5.32 7.09 8.11
N CYS A 198 -4.46 6.14 7.74
CA CYS A 198 -4.09 5.01 8.57
C CYS A 198 -2.60 5.07 8.94
N THR A 199 -2.30 5.08 10.24
CA THR A 199 -0.94 5.27 10.77
C THR A 199 -0.32 4.02 11.37
N PHE A 200 -1.10 2.94 11.51
CA PHE A 200 -0.74 1.70 12.20
C PHE A 200 0.12 0.71 11.38
N TRP A 201 0.31 0.94 10.08
CA TRP A 201 0.95 -0.03 9.18
C TRP A 201 2.24 0.54 8.57
N LEU A 202 3.39 0.06 9.03
CA LEU A 202 4.70 0.43 8.51
C LEU A 202 5.00 -0.24 7.15
N GLN A 203 5.79 0.43 6.30
CA GLN A 203 6.17 -0.10 5.00
C GLN A 203 6.99 -1.41 5.11
N GLY A 204 6.76 -2.33 4.16
CA GLY A 204 7.50 -3.60 4.07
C GLY A 204 7.08 -4.65 5.10
N LEU A 205 6.22 -4.29 6.05
CA LEU A 205 5.92 -5.08 7.24
C LEU A 205 4.45 -5.54 7.29
N ALA A 206 4.13 -6.32 8.33
CA ALA A 206 2.76 -6.60 8.74
C ALA A 206 2.12 -5.38 9.42
N PRO A 207 0.78 -5.27 9.47
CA PRO A 207 0.14 -4.27 10.32
C PRO A 207 0.47 -4.55 11.78
N SER A 208 0.77 -3.50 12.56
CA SER A 208 1.14 -3.64 13.98
C SER A 208 -0.03 -4.06 14.86
N ARG A 209 -1.25 -3.71 14.45
CA ARG A 209 -2.53 -4.04 15.08
C ARG A 209 -3.51 -4.53 14.05
N ILE A 210 -4.37 -5.46 14.44
CA ILE A 210 -5.31 -6.10 13.53
C ILE A 210 -6.70 -5.44 13.56
N GLU A 211 -7.06 -4.79 14.65
CA GLU A 211 -8.34 -4.11 14.86
C GLU A 211 -8.63 -3.06 13.78
N PRO A 212 -7.67 -2.19 13.39
CA PRO A 212 -7.88 -1.23 12.30
C PRO A 212 -8.18 -1.91 10.96
N ILE A 213 -7.52 -3.04 10.68
CA ILE A 213 -7.72 -3.82 9.46
C ILE A 213 -9.12 -4.44 9.43
N ILE A 214 -9.59 -5.00 10.54
CA ILE A 214 -10.94 -5.56 10.66
C ILE A 214 -11.98 -4.45 10.46
N TYR A 215 -11.79 -3.30 11.10
CA TYR A 215 -12.68 -2.15 10.97
C TYR A 215 -12.81 -1.68 9.51
N LEU A 216 -11.67 -1.43 8.83
CA LEU A 216 -11.66 -1.05 7.41
C LEU A 216 -12.24 -2.15 6.52
N GLY A 217 -11.97 -3.42 6.85
CA GLY A 217 -12.53 -4.56 6.14
C GLY A 217 -14.06 -4.60 6.22
N GLY A 218 -14.62 -4.34 7.41
CA GLY A 218 -16.07 -4.21 7.60
C GLY A 218 -16.67 -3.09 6.75
N ILE A 219 -16.01 -1.93 6.69
CA ILE A 219 -16.45 -0.81 5.84
C ILE A 219 -16.47 -1.20 4.36
N VAL A 220 -15.41 -1.84 3.87
CA VAL A 220 -15.30 -2.19 2.43
C VAL A 220 -16.26 -3.32 2.08
N LEU A 221 -16.29 -4.39 2.87
CA LEU A 221 -17.13 -5.56 2.61
C LEU A 221 -18.63 -5.29 2.82
N GLY A 222 -18.98 -4.34 3.69
CA GLY A 222 -20.36 -3.92 3.95
C GLY A 222 -20.90 -2.87 2.98
N SER A 223 -20.18 -2.54 1.90
CA SER A 223 -20.46 -1.40 1.04
C SER A 223 -20.38 -1.76 -0.44
N ASN A 224 -21.28 -1.16 -1.23
CA ASN A 224 -21.23 -1.21 -2.70
C ASN A 224 -20.49 0.00 -3.31
N ASN A 225 -19.92 0.88 -2.48
CA ASN A 225 -19.18 2.05 -2.95
C ASN A 225 -17.91 1.65 -3.69
N THR A 226 -17.46 2.53 -4.60
CA THR A 226 -16.11 2.40 -5.15
C THR A 226 -15.09 2.96 -4.16
N PHE A 227 -14.01 2.22 -3.96
CA PHE A 227 -12.92 2.57 -3.05
C PHE A 227 -11.63 2.83 -3.82
N TRP A 228 -10.89 3.83 -3.38
CA TRP A 228 -9.51 4.05 -3.76
C TRP A 228 -8.60 3.74 -2.59
N ILE A 229 -7.69 2.81 -2.75
CA ILE A 229 -6.76 2.38 -1.71
C ILE A 229 -5.35 2.65 -2.19
N HIS A 230 -4.57 3.37 -1.41
CA HIS A 230 -3.16 3.60 -1.74
C HIS A 230 -2.26 3.39 -0.53
N SER A 231 -0.98 3.25 -0.85
CA SER A 231 0.14 3.23 0.08
C SER A 231 1.33 3.82 -0.67
N SER A 232 2.51 3.92 -0.07
CA SER A 232 3.74 4.41 -0.72
C SER A 232 3.87 4.16 -2.23
N ASN A 233 3.94 2.89 -2.62
CA ASN A 233 4.18 2.47 -4.01
C ASN A 233 3.00 1.69 -4.61
N GLY A 234 1.94 1.48 -3.82
CA GLY A 234 0.76 0.72 -4.25
C GLY A 234 1.01 -0.75 -4.56
N THR A 235 2.09 -1.36 -4.06
CA THR A 235 2.43 -2.77 -4.29
C THR A 235 2.58 -3.61 -3.02
N GLY A 236 2.80 -2.98 -1.87
CA GLY A 236 2.88 -3.67 -0.58
C GLY A 236 1.56 -3.67 0.20
N ARG A 237 1.34 -2.65 1.02
CA ARG A 237 0.22 -2.56 2.01
C ARG A 237 -1.15 -2.59 1.35
N ALA A 238 -1.38 -1.76 0.34
CA ALA A 238 -2.67 -1.67 -0.36
C ALA A 238 -3.14 -3.01 -0.96
N PRO A 239 -2.36 -3.71 -1.80
CA PRO A 239 -2.79 -5.01 -2.31
C PRO A 239 -2.82 -6.10 -1.23
N THR A 240 -2.01 -6.01 -0.17
CA THR A 240 -2.11 -6.93 0.98
C THR A 240 -3.47 -6.81 1.66
N PHE A 241 -3.93 -5.57 1.92
CA PHE A 241 -5.26 -5.33 2.47
C PHE A 241 -6.35 -5.88 1.54
N VAL A 242 -6.33 -5.55 0.25
CA VAL A 242 -7.33 -6.02 -0.72
C VAL A 242 -7.33 -7.54 -0.87
N TYR A 243 -6.16 -8.17 -0.84
CA TYR A 243 -6.07 -9.63 -0.86
C TYR A 243 -6.68 -10.25 0.40
N SER A 244 -6.53 -9.61 1.56
CA SER A 244 -7.18 -10.03 2.81
C SER A 244 -8.70 -10.04 2.67
N LEU A 245 -9.28 -9.00 2.05
CA LEU A 245 -10.72 -8.91 1.80
C LEU A 245 -11.21 -10.05 0.90
N HIS A 246 -10.49 -10.32 -0.19
CA HIS A 246 -10.79 -11.42 -1.11
C HIS A 246 -10.77 -12.78 -0.38
N LEU A 247 -9.71 -13.03 0.39
CA LEU A 247 -9.59 -14.26 1.17
C LEU A 247 -10.70 -14.38 2.22
N ALA A 248 -11.08 -13.28 2.87
CA ALA A 248 -12.15 -13.27 3.87
C ALA A 248 -13.50 -13.66 3.26
N GLN A 249 -13.87 -13.07 2.12
CA GLN A 249 -15.11 -13.40 1.40
C GLN A 249 -15.14 -14.85 0.94
N GLU A 250 -14.07 -15.34 0.31
CA GLU A 250 -14.01 -16.72 -0.14
C GLU A 250 -14.07 -17.73 1.02
N THR A 251 -13.42 -17.40 2.15
CA THR A 251 -13.43 -18.22 3.36
C THR A 251 -14.83 -18.24 3.99
N ALA A 252 -15.47 -17.07 4.12
CA ALA A 252 -16.85 -16.96 4.62
C ALA A 252 -17.85 -17.75 3.76
N ALA A 253 -17.62 -17.80 2.45
CA ALA A 253 -18.41 -18.59 1.50
C ALA A 253 -18.09 -20.10 1.53
N GLY A 254 -17.17 -20.57 2.37
CA GLY A 254 -16.77 -21.98 2.47
C GLY A 254 -16.07 -22.52 1.21
N ARG A 255 -15.47 -21.64 0.39
CA ARG A 255 -14.85 -22.04 -0.88
C ARG A 255 -13.43 -22.53 -0.68
N ASN A 256 -13.03 -23.50 -1.51
CA ASN A 256 -11.65 -23.94 -1.59
C ASN A 256 -10.81 -22.92 -2.37
N ILE A 257 -10.03 -22.12 -1.64
CA ILE A 257 -9.23 -21.04 -2.22
C ILE A 257 -7.97 -21.61 -2.87
N ASN A 258 -7.84 -21.43 -4.19
CA ASN A 258 -6.55 -21.59 -4.86
C ASN A 258 -5.70 -20.33 -4.64
N HIS A 259 -4.93 -20.33 -3.55
CA HIS A 259 -4.12 -19.15 -3.16
C HIS A 259 -3.06 -18.76 -4.19
N LYS A 260 -2.46 -19.75 -4.88
CA LYS A 260 -1.49 -19.48 -5.94
C LYS A 260 -2.15 -18.68 -7.07
N ARG A 261 -3.26 -19.21 -7.60
CA ARG A 261 -4.01 -18.58 -8.69
C ARG A 261 -4.58 -17.21 -8.28
N SER A 262 -5.05 -17.09 -7.04
CA SER A 262 -5.60 -15.83 -6.52
C SER A 262 -4.52 -14.74 -6.46
N LEU A 263 -3.32 -15.06 -5.94
CA LEU A 263 -2.21 -14.11 -5.94
C LEU A 263 -1.70 -13.79 -7.37
N GLU A 264 -1.63 -14.80 -8.25
CA GLU A 264 -1.29 -14.59 -9.66
C GLU A 264 -2.27 -13.60 -10.31
N LYS A 265 -3.58 -13.78 -10.13
CA LYS A 265 -4.61 -12.85 -10.61
C LYS A 265 -4.43 -11.44 -10.04
N LEU A 266 -4.11 -11.31 -8.75
CA LEU A 266 -3.82 -10.00 -8.17
C LEU A 266 -2.64 -9.32 -8.85
N ARG A 267 -1.56 -10.08 -9.09
CA ARG A 267 -0.35 -9.58 -9.76
C ARG A 267 -0.59 -9.28 -11.24
N GLU A 268 -1.54 -9.95 -11.88
CA GLU A 268 -2.00 -9.64 -13.25
C GLU A 268 -2.72 -8.29 -13.30
N MET A 269 -3.55 -7.99 -12.30
CA MET A 269 -4.27 -6.71 -12.21
C MET A 269 -3.36 -5.56 -11.74
N ARG A 270 -2.47 -5.82 -10.77
CA ARG A 270 -1.51 -4.86 -10.22
C ARG A 270 -0.16 -5.56 -10.03
N ALA A 271 0.78 -5.29 -10.93
CA ALA A 271 2.07 -5.96 -10.94
C ALA A 271 2.83 -5.75 -9.62
N ASN A 272 3.60 -6.77 -9.22
CA ASN A 272 4.37 -6.81 -7.97
C ASN A 272 3.54 -6.70 -6.68
N SER A 273 2.21 -6.90 -6.76
CA SER A 273 1.37 -6.97 -5.56
C SER A 273 1.84 -8.03 -4.59
N ILE A 274 1.94 -7.63 -3.31
CA ILE A 274 2.50 -8.39 -2.19
C ILE A 274 3.98 -8.65 -2.42
N GLU A 275 4.82 -7.90 -1.71
CA GLU A 275 6.26 -7.75 -1.97
C GLU A 275 7.12 -8.78 -1.23
N ASN A 276 6.59 -9.40 -0.17
CA ASN A 276 7.32 -10.37 0.64
C ASN A 276 6.40 -11.36 1.36
N GLU A 277 7.00 -12.39 1.97
CA GLU A 277 6.29 -13.44 2.70
C GLU A 277 5.51 -12.94 3.93
N ILE A 278 5.95 -11.86 4.57
CA ILE A 278 5.25 -11.30 5.74
C ILE A 278 3.93 -10.69 5.30
N GLN A 279 3.95 -9.86 4.26
CA GLN A 279 2.75 -9.28 3.68
C GLN A 279 1.80 -10.37 3.21
N TYR A 280 2.31 -11.39 2.53
CA TYR A 280 1.52 -12.54 2.11
C TYR A 280 0.84 -13.21 3.31
N THR A 281 1.60 -13.54 4.36
CA THR A 281 1.05 -14.18 5.57
C THR A 281 0.08 -13.28 6.32
N SER A 282 0.37 -11.98 6.39
CA SER A 282 -0.51 -10.98 7.03
C SER A 282 -1.88 -10.94 6.37
N ALA A 283 -1.97 -11.18 5.06
CA ALA A 283 -3.26 -11.25 4.38
C ALA A 283 -4.11 -12.42 4.86
N PHE A 284 -3.51 -13.59 5.11
CA PHE A 284 -4.22 -14.75 5.66
C PHE A 284 -4.68 -14.49 7.10
N SER A 285 -3.79 -13.96 7.93
CA SER A 285 -4.10 -13.65 9.32
C SER A 285 -5.25 -12.65 9.42
N SER A 286 -5.21 -11.61 8.59
CA SER A 286 -6.26 -10.58 8.51
C SER A 286 -7.58 -11.14 8.02
N ALA A 287 -7.56 -11.95 6.96
CA ALA A 287 -8.76 -12.56 6.39
C ALA A 287 -9.49 -13.44 7.41
N ASN A 288 -8.75 -14.32 8.09
CA ASN A 288 -9.30 -15.17 9.15
C ASN A 288 -9.93 -14.33 10.26
N MET A 289 -9.27 -13.23 10.68
CA MET A 289 -9.82 -12.35 11.71
C MET A 289 -11.10 -11.63 11.31
N MET A 290 -11.18 -11.19 10.06
CA MET A 290 -12.42 -10.61 9.52
C MET A 290 -13.56 -11.62 9.56
N VAL A 291 -13.32 -12.86 9.15
CA VAL A 291 -14.35 -13.92 9.17
C VAL A 291 -14.76 -14.24 10.60
N PHE A 292 -13.78 -14.47 11.47
CA PHE A 292 -14.00 -14.84 12.88
C PHE A 292 -14.80 -13.78 13.63
N ARG A 293 -14.39 -12.50 13.57
CA ARG A 293 -15.14 -11.43 14.26
C ARG A 293 -16.46 -11.07 13.57
N GLY A 294 -16.59 -11.31 12.27
CA GLY A 294 -17.81 -11.01 11.50
C GLY A 294 -18.93 -12.05 11.68
N HIS A 295 -18.60 -13.33 11.88
CA HIS A 295 -19.58 -14.42 11.94
C HIS A 295 -19.94 -14.88 13.36
N ASN A 296 -19.07 -14.65 14.35
CA ASN A 296 -19.35 -15.07 15.72
C ASN A 296 -18.57 -14.21 16.72
N PRO A 297 -19.22 -13.38 17.57
CA PRO A 297 -18.52 -12.67 18.62
C PRO A 297 -17.85 -13.63 19.62
N GLU A 298 -18.35 -14.87 19.72
CA GLU A 298 -17.73 -15.94 20.51
C GLU A 298 -17.17 -17.04 19.61
N LEU A 299 -15.84 -17.05 19.47
CA LEU A 299 -15.14 -18.12 18.76
C LEU A 299 -15.27 -19.46 19.49
N THR A 300 -15.47 -20.57 18.76
CA THR A 300 -15.34 -21.91 19.35
C THR A 300 -13.88 -22.17 19.74
N GLU A 301 -13.63 -23.05 20.71
CA GLU A 301 -12.24 -23.37 21.13
C GLU A 301 -11.34 -23.91 20.00
N PRO A 302 -11.81 -24.80 19.11
CA PRO A 302 -11.01 -25.22 17.95
C PRO A 302 -10.65 -24.05 17.02
N MET A 303 -11.58 -23.11 16.81
CA MET A 303 -11.33 -21.92 15.99
C MET A 303 -10.32 -20.97 16.67
N ARG A 304 -10.45 -20.74 17.98
CA ARG A 304 -9.45 -19.98 18.77
C ARG A 304 -8.07 -20.63 18.68
N THR A 305 -8.00 -21.94 18.87
CA THR A 305 -6.74 -22.68 18.83
C THR A 305 -6.06 -22.58 17.47
N ASN A 306 -6.80 -22.78 16.38
CA ASN A 306 -6.27 -22.65 15.01
C ASN A 306 -5.83 -21.21 14.70
N TYR A 307 -6.62 -20.22 15.12
CA TYR A 307 -6.27 -18.82 15.00
C TYR A 307 -4.97 -18.48 15.74
N GLN A 308 -4.84 -18.92 17.00
CA GLN A 308 -3.65 -18.68 17.81
C GLN A 308 -2.40 -19.29 17.17
N ARG A 309 -2.50 -20.50 16.61
CA ARG A 309 -1.40 -21.16 15.89
C ARG A 309 -0.95 -20.34 14.68
N MET A 310 -1.90 -19.82 13.90
CA MET A 310 -1.60 -18.97 12.74
C MET A 310 -0.97 -17.64 13.16
N MET A 311 -1.45 -17.02 14.25
CA MET A 311 -0.85 -15.79 14.78
C MET A 311 0.56 -16.01 15.31
N ASN A 312 0.81 -17.12 16.00
CA ASN A 312 2.15 -17.48 16.45
C ASN A 312 3.10 -17.65 15.24
N ALA A 313 2.64 -18.33 14.18
CA ALA A 313 3.42 -18.48 12.96
C ALA A 313 3.70 -17.14 12.27
N HIS A 314 2.71 -16.26 12.21
CA HIS A 314 2.84 -14.90 11.68
C HIS A 314 3.83 -14.05 12.50
N ASN A 315 3.70 -14.04 13.83
CA ASN A 315 4.61 -13.35 14.74
C ASN A 315 6.03 -13.89 14.63
N GLY A 316 6.20 -15.21 14.51
CA GLY A 316 7.51 -15.80 14.35
C GLY A 316 8.18 -15.45 13.00
N LEU A 317 7.41 -15.33 11.91
CA LEU A 317 7.93 -14.81 10.63
C LEU A 317 8.34 -13.34 10.72
N PHE A 318 7.55 -12.55 11.46
CA PHE A 318 7.86 -11.15 11.72
C PHE A 318 9.19 -11.02 12.47
N VAL A 319 9.38 -11.77 13.56
CA VAL A 319 10.64 -11.79 14.33
C VAL A 319 11.83 -12.22 13.47
N GLU A 320 11.68 -13.27 12.66
CA GLU A 320 12.75 -13.73 11.76
C GLU A 320 13.17 -12.65 10.75
N PHE A 321 12.20 -11.98 10.13
CA PHE A 321 12.48 -10.91 9.17
C PHE A 321 13.24 -9.75 9.80
N TYR A 322 12.84 -9.32 11.00
CA TYR A 322 13.54 -8.25 11.72
C TYR A 322 14.97 -8.64 12.02
N ARG A 323 15.21 -9.85 12.56
CA ARG A 323 16.58 -10.33 12.83
C ARG A 323 17.43 -10.34 11.57
N THR A 324 16.88 -10.79 10.44
CA THR A 324 17.63 -10.79 9.17
C THR A 324 17.87 -9.38 8.64
N SER A 325 16.94 -8.45 8.85
CA SER A 325 17.08 -7.05 8.39
C SER A 325 18.09 -6.27 9.23
N GLU A 326 18.10 -6.48 10.56
CA GLU A 326 19.09 -5.90 11.48
C GLU A 326 20.49 -6.45 11.22
N ASN A 327 20.63 -7.77 11.03
CA ASN A 327 21.92 -8.38 10.70
C ASN A 327 22.46 -7.91 9.35
N HIS A 328 21.59 -7.64 8.37
CA HIS A 328 22.01 -7.03 7.11
C HIS A 328 22.40 -5.56 7.28
N ALA A 329 21.71 -4.79 8.12
CA ALA A 329 22.04 -3.40 8.43
C ALA A 329 23.40 -3.27 9.16
N SER A 330 23.67 -4.15 10.13
CA SER A 330 24.93 -4.16 10.88
C SER A 330 26.14 -4.54 10.02
N HIS A 331 25.97 -5.47 9.06
CA HIS A 331 27.03 -5.81 8.11
C HIS A 331 27.26 -4.72 7.04
N THR A 332 26.23 -3.94 6.69
CA THR A 332 26.40 -2.75 5.84
C THR A 332 27.09 -1.59 6.54
N GLU A 333 26.87 -1.39 7.85
CA GLU A 333 27.62 -0.39 8.63
C GLU A 333 29.08 -0.78 8.85
N GLU A 334 29.38 -2.06 9.02
CA GLU A 334 30.75 -2.56 9.17
C GLU A 334 31.54 -2.53 7.86
N SER A 335 30.87 -2.67 6.71
CA SER A 335 31.45 -2.46 5.38
C SER A 335 31.52 -0.98 4.96
N ALA A 336 30.66 -0.11 5.51
CA ALA A 336 30.73 1.34 5.33
C ALA A 336 31.85 2.00 6.14
N ARG A 337 32.46 1.31 7.13
CA ARG A 337 33.67 1.80 7.81
C ARG A 337 34.95 1.74 6.96
N GLY A 338 34.88 1.19 5.73
CA GLY A 338 35.96 1.17 4.75
C GLY A 338 35.88 2.26 3.67
N ALA A 339 34.84 3.09 3.65
CA ALA A 339 34.69 4.21 2.72
C ALA A 339 34.12 5.41 3.48
N GLY A 340 34.79 6.57 3.38
CA GLY A 340 34.59 7.76 4.22
C GLY A 340 33.13 8.08 4.59
N SER A 341 32.92 8.39 5.86
CA SER A 341 31.62 8.48 6.51
C SER A 341 30.71 9.58 5.93
N ILE A 342 29.44 9.24 5.72
CA ILE A 342 28.32 10.15 5.45
C ILE A 342 27.75 10.62 6.79
N VAL A 343 28.54 11.36 7.58
CA VAL A 343 28.06 11.97 8.85
C VAL A 343 28.26 13.50 8.88
N ASP A 344 28.78 14.11 7.81
CA ASP A 344 29.03 15.57 7.78
C ASP A 344 28.00 16.42 7.00
N ILE A 345 26.78 15.91 6.72
CA ILE A 345 25.72 16.69 6.04
C ILE A 345 24.52 16.96 6.96
N VAL A 346 24.76 17.23 8.24
CA VAL A 346 23.72 17.76 9.14
C VAL A 346 24.16 19.04 9.89
N HIS A 347 25.42 19.49 9.76
CA HIS A 347 25.89 20.73 10.40
C HIS A 347 26.64 21.68 9.44
N ASN A 348 26.04 22.01 8.29
CA ASN A 348 26.50 23.16 7.49
C ASN A 348 25.60 24.39 7.72
N PRO A 349 26.02 25.42 8.48
CA PRO A 349 25.19 26.58 8.80
C PRO A 349 25.04 27.59 7.66
N ASN A 350 25.59 27.33 6.46
CA ASN A 350 25.64 28.32 5.37
C ASN A 350 24.57 28.17 4.27
N ILE A 351 23.47 27.46 4.52
CA ILE A 351 22.33 27.47 3.60
C ILE A 351 21.43 28.65 3.97
N GLY A 352 21.65 29.79 3.30
CA GLY A 352 20.77 30.96 3.39
C GLY A 352 19.32 30.64 2.96
N PRO A 353 18.35 31.50 3.30
CA PRO A 353 16.93 31.21 3.07
C PRO A 353 16.63 30.96 1.59
N PRO A 354 15.59 30.14 1.29
CA PRO A 354 15.22 29.82 -0.09
C PRO A 354 14.94 31.10 -0.88
N ARG A 355 15.48 31.19 -2.11
CA ARG A 355 15.16 32.31 -3.00
C ARG A 355 13.66 32.27 -3.35
N PRO A 356 12.99 33.44 -3.43
CA PRO A 356 11.60 33.49 -3.87
C PRO A 356 11.46 32.97 -5.32
N PRO A 357 10.27 32.47 -5.69
CA PRO A 357 10.02 31.92 -7.03
C PRO A 357 10.28 32.97 -8.12
N ILE A 358 10.87 32.53 -9.23
CA ILE A 358 11.01 33.33 -10.44
C ILE A 358 9.60 33.56 -11.01
N PRO A 359 9.17 34.81 -11.28
CA PRO A 359 7.88 35.07 -11.89
C PRO A 359 7.81 34.45 -13.29
N HIS A 360 6.75 33.68 -13.57
CA HIS A 360 6.49 33.19 -14.93
C HIS A 360 6.18 34.37 -15.87
N PRO A 361 6.55 34.28 -17.17
CA PRO A 361 6.28 35.33 -18.14
C PRO A 361 4.77 35.56 -18.28
N GLN A 362 4.33 36.81 -18.16
CA GLN A 362 2.96 37.20 -18.51
C GLN A 362 2.74 36.95 -20.00
N ILE A 363 1.86 36.00 -20.32
CA ILE A 363 1.36 35.79 -21.68
C ILE A 363 0.41 36.96 -21.97
N ARG A 364 0.80 37.87 -22.88
CA ARG A 364 -0.11 38.87 -23.43
C ARG A 364 -1.21 38.17 -24.24
N PRO A 365 -2.46 38.65 -24.19
CA PRO A 365 -3.48 38.18 -25.12
C PRO A 365 -3.02 38.47 -26.54
N GLN A 366 -3.11 37.47 -27.42
CA GLN A 366 -3.12 37.72 -28.85
C GLN A 366 -4.53 38.21 -29.21
N ASN A 367 -4.57 39.29 -29.99
CA ASN A 367 -5.72 40.12 -30.36
C ASN A 367 -6.98 39.35 -30.78
#